data_AF-A0A5J4XJJ8-F1
#
_entry.id   AF-A0A5J4XJJ8-F1
#
_cell.length_a   1.000
_cell.length_b   1.000
_cell.length_c   1.000
_cell.angle_alpha   90.00
_cell.angle_beta   90.00
_cell.angle_gamma   90.00
#
_symmetry.space_group_name_H-M   'P 1'
#
loop_
_entity.id
_entity.type
_entity.pdbx_description
1 polymer ?
#
loop_
_entity_poly.entity_id
_entity_poly.type
_entity_poly.pdbx_seq_one_letter_code
_entity_poly.pdbx_strand_id
1 'polypeptide(L)'
;MFASACTVLGADIPFVLRSQAISDSSQTASKLGQERPPPWQFGFQTNERHLKWDESAQRQLLKMHVADKLGQVSYIFLQHFVSNCHHVQLIVHFQQEVSWVEDKLQEVVEIIPDLAGKMDTMKADIVMQLVSDTQAVTQRVMDVRELLPDVNVSKLLSHYPHLIFQLEPGKVSQQLHLLRAELPGRDINDLLQREPLMLTANIRFALQELKRLTPAKDSANFLFKNPGLVLSMDEQMMESTIDGDLTQI
;
A
#
# COMPACT_ATOMS: atom_id res chain seq x y z
N MET A 1 13.60 19.08 44.70
CA MET A 1 12.69 17.92 44.78
C MET A 1 11.81 18.01 43.55
N PHE A 2 11.85 17.19 42.51
CA PHE A 2 12.35 15.84 42.27
C PHE A 2 13.18 15.82 40.97
N ALA A 3 14.28 15.07 40.95
CA ALA A 3 14.98 14.68 39.74
C ALA A 3 14.40 13.33 39.29
N SER A 4 14.06 13.19 38.00
CA SER A 4 13.67 11.91 37.40
C SER A 4 14.64 11.59 36.27
N ALA A 5 15.52 10.64 36.54
CA ALA A 5 16.47 10.09 35.59
C ALA A 5 15.78 9.01 34.73
N CYS A 6 15.79 9.18 33.41
CA CYS A 6 15.47 8.11 32.47
C CYS A 6 16.78 7.47 32.02
N THR A 7 17.07 6.30 32.58
CA THR A 7 18.14 5.41 32.15
C THR A 7 17.75 4.73 30.84
N VAL A 8 18.46 5.03 29.76
CA VAL A 8 18.39 4.31 28.48
C VAL A 8 19.37 3.15 28.54
N LEU A 9 18.87 1.92 28.66
CA LEU A 9 19.65 0.70 28.45
C LEU A 9 19.69 0.42 26.95
N GLY A 10 20.83 0.73 26.33
CA GLY A 10 21.18 0.26 25.00
C GLY A 10 21.55 -1.22 25.06
N ALA A 11 20.82 -2.06 24.33
CA ALA A 11 21.19 -3.44 24.07
C ALA A 11 21.70 -3.53 22.63
N ASP A 12 23.03 -3.54 22.49
CA ASP A 12 23.74 -3.96 21.29
C ASP A 12 23.47 -5.45 21.04
N ILE A 13 22.84 -5.78 19.92
CA ILE A 13 22.77 -7.16 19.42
C ILE A 13 23.68 -7.27 18.19
N PRO A 14 24.84 -7.94 18.28
CA PRO A 14 25.67 -8.21 17.11
C PRO A 14 25.03 -9.32 16.25
N PHE A 15 24.71 -8.97 15.01
CA PHE A 15 24.30 -9.90 13.96
C PHE A 15 25.54 -10.67 13.46
N VAL A 16 25.74 -11.89 13.98
CA VAL A 16 26.81 -12.80 13.54
C VAL A 16 26.25 -13.80 12.53
N LEU A 17 26.55 -13.61 11.25
CA LEU A 17 26.38 -14.60 10.20
C LEU A 17 27.38 -15.74 10.41
N ARG A 18 26.93 -16.86 10.98
CA ARG A 18 27.71 -18.09 11.08
C ARG A 18 27.33 -19.03 9.94
N SER A 19 28.01 -18.90 8.80
CA SER A 19 28.09 -19.98 7.80
C SER A 19 28.88 -21.13 8.40
N GLN A 20 28.21 -22.24 8.71
CA GLN A 20 28.89 -23.51 8.94
C GLN A 20 28.67 -24.42 7.73
N ALA A 21 29.77 -24.64 7.02
CA ALA A 21 29.94 -25.73 6.09
C ALA A 21 29.77 -27.06 6.85
N ILE A 22 28.88 -27.92 6.37
CA ILE A 22 28.74 -29.29 6.83
C ILE A 22 29.67 -30.14 5.98
N SER A 23 30.76 -30.57 6.61
CA SER A 23 31.70 -31.54 6.08
C SER A 23 31.14 -32.96 6.23
N ASP A 24 31.15 -33.71 5.14
CA ASP A 24 31.02 -35.15 5.09
C ASP A 24 32.08 -35.83 5.97
N SER A 25 31.67 -36.83 6.76
CA SER A 25 32.42 -38.08 7.05
C SER A 25 31.67 -38.99 8.05
N SER A 26 31.08 -40.06 7.51
CA SER A 26 30.99 -41.44 7.99
C SER A 26 31.07 -41.78 9.50
N GLN A 27 30.06 -42.52 9.99
CA GLN A 27 30.15 -43.77 10.79
C GLN A 27 28.72 -44.30 11.07
N THR A 28 28.25 -45.32 10.35
CA THR A 28 28.13 -46.74 10.75
C THR A 28 27.59 -47.05 12.14
N ALA A 29 26.47 -47.81 12.10
CA ALA A 29 26.01 -48.83 13.04
C ALA A 29 25.06 -48.42 14.18
N SER A 30 23.96 -49.17 14.22
CA SER A 30 23.06 -49.43 15.36
C SER A 30 21.87 -48.48 15.52
N LYS A 31 20.74 -48.84 14.90
CA LYS A 31 19.45 -49.00 15.60
C LYS A 31 18.42 -49.68 14.69
N LEU A 32 18.27 -50.99 14.91
CA LEU A 32 17.03 -51.69 14.59
C LEU A 32 15.89 -50.96 15.32
N GLY A 33 14.84 -50.59 14.58
CA GLY A 33 13.58 -50.10 15.17
C GLY A 33 13.15 -48.69 14.77
N GLN A 34 13.70 -48.08 13.71
CA GLN A 34 13.03 -46.93 13.10
C GLN A 34 11.89 -47.42 12.23
N GLU A 35 10.66 -47.23 12.73
CA GLU A 35 9.44 -47.30 11.93
C GLU A 35 9.67 -46.47 10.67
N ARG A 36 9.63 -47.13 9.50
CA ARG A 36 9.69 -46.42 8.23
C ARG A 36 8.54 -45.43 8.23
N PRO A 37 8.79 -44.12 8.01
CA PRO A 37 7.69 -43.20 7.84
C PRO A 37 6.80 -43.76 6.72
N PRO A 38 5.48 -43.71 6.90
CA PRO A 38 4.57 -44.34 5.96
C PRO A 38 4.82 -43.77 4.55
N PRO A 39 4.74 -44.60 3.50
CA PRO A 39 5.15 -44.24 2.13
C PRO A 39 4.31 -43.13 1.48
N TRP A 40 3.30 -42.60 2.20
CA TRP A 40 2.41 -41.52 1.82
C TRP A 40 2.68 -40.22 2.58
N GLN A 41 3.90 -39.98 3.06
CA GLN A 41 4.29 -38.62 3.45
C GLN A 41 4.34 -37.72 2.21
N PHE A 42 3.25 -36.98 2.00
CA PHE A 42 3.24 -35.82 1.12
C PHE A 42 4.06 -34.71 1.76
N GLY A 43 5.34 -34.63 1.40
CA GLY A 43 6.08 -33.38 1.53
C GLY A 43 5.59 -32.44 0.43
N PHE A 44 5.07 -31.27 0.78
CA PHE A 44 4.99 -30.17 -0.17
C PHE A 44 6.43 -29.71 -0.45
N GLN A 45 7.14 -30.45 -1.29
CA GLN A 45 8.23 -29.85 -2.05
C GLN A 45 7.58 -28.90 -3.03
N THR A 46 7.47 -27.63 -2.65
CA THR A 46 7.38 -26.52 -3.59
C THR A 46 8.67 -26.55 -4.39
N ASN A 47 8.67 -27.35 -5.45
CA ASN A 47 9.78 -27.44 -6.37
C ASN A 47 9.79 -26.11 -7.12
N GLU A 48 10.59 -25.15 -6.65
CA GLU A 48 10.63 -23.75 -7.13
C GLU A 48 10.73 -23.67 -8.66
N ARG A 49 11.38 -24.66 -9.28
CA ARG A 49 11.55 -24.80 -10.73
C ARG A 49 10.25 -25.03 -11.51
N HIS A 50 9.21 -25.53 -10.84
CA HIS A 50 7.89 -25.79 -11.41
C HIS A 50 6.83 -24.83 -10.90
N LEU A 51 7.19 -23.90 -10.01
CA LEU A 51 6.29 -22.86 -9.57
C LEU A 51 6.12 -21.88 -10.73
N LYS A 52 5.02 -22.05 -11.48
CA LYS A 52 4.60 -21.02 -12.41
C LYS A 52 4.12 -19.84 -11.57
N TRP A 53 4.82 -18.72 -11.69
CA TRP A 53 4.43 -17.47 -11.07
C TRP A 53 3.24 -16.88 -11.81
N ASP A 54 2.08 -17.49 -11.63
CA ASP A 54 0.82 -17.04 -12.21
C ASP A 54 0.07 -16.08 -11.26
N GLU A 55 -1.01 -15.47 -11.75
CA GLU A 55 -1.82 -14.53 -10.96
C GLU A 55 -2.42 -15.18 -9.70
N SER A 56 -2.63 -16.50 -9.69
CA SER A 56 -3.18 -17.19 -8.53
C SER A 56 -2.16 -17.27 -7.39
N ALA A 57 -0.91 -17.58 -7.71
CA ALA A 57 0.20 -17.59 -6.76
C ALA A 57 0.48 -16.18 -6.20
N GLN A 58 0.43 -15.15 -7.04
CA GLN A 58 0.59 -13.76 -6.61
C GLN A 58 -0.52 -13.33 -5.65
N ARG A 59 -1.79 -13.65 -5.96
CA ARG A 59 -2.92 -13.38 -5.06
C ARG A 59 -2.79 -14.11 -3.74
N GLN A 60 -2.34 -15.36 -3.75
CA GLN A 60 -2.13 -16.15 -2.53
C GLN A 60 -1.07 -15.50 -1.62
N LEU A 61 0.05 -15.05 -2.20
CA LEU A 61 1.12 -14.38 -1.46
C LEU A 61 0.70 -13.01 -0.94
N LEU A 62 -0.04 -12.23 -1.74
CA LEU A 62 -0.59 -10.95 -1.29
C LEU A 62 -1.50 -11.14 -0.07
N LYS A 63 -2.40 -12.14 -0.13
CA LYS A 63 -3.28 -12.49 1.00
C LYS A 63 -2.48 -12.87 2.25
N MET A 64 -1.46 -13.72 2.10
CA MET A 64 -0.57 -14.10 3.20
C MET A 64 0.15 -12.89 3.81
N HIS A 65 0.66 -11.99 2.97
CA HIS A 65 1.36 -10.79 3.42
C HIS A 65 0.44 -9.82 4.17
N VAL A 66 -0.77 -9.60 3.66
CA VAL A 66 -1.78 -8.73 4.30
C VAL A 66 -2.20 -9.32 5.65
N ALA A 67 -2.46 -10.62 5.72
CA ALA A 67 -2.83 -11.29 6.98
C ALA A 67 -1.71 -11.22 8.03
N ASP A 68 -0.45 -11.41 7.62
CA ASP A 68 0.72 -11.28 8.50
C ASP A 68 0.84 -9.86 9.08
N LYS A 69 0.72 -8.85 8.22
CA LYS A 69 0.87 -7.45 8.61
C LYS A 69 -0.22 -6.94 9.53
N LEU A 70 -1.42 -7.51 9.43
CA LEU A 70 -2.55 -7.17 10.31
C LEU A 70 -2.46 -7.87 11.67
N GLY A 71 -1.34 -8.56 11.95
CA GLY A 71 -1.08 -9.19 13.24
C GLY A 71 -1.97 -10.40 13.52
N GLN A 72 -2.65 -10.91 12.50
CA GLN A 72 -3.56 -12.05 12.63
C GLN A 72 -2.86 -13.38 12.40
N VAL A 73 -1.76 -13.41 11.64
CA VAL A 73 -0.94 -14.63 11.51
C VAL A 73 0.06 -14.68 12.67
N SER A 74 -0.22 -15.50 13.66
CA SER A 74 0.79 -15.83 14.67
C SER A 74 1.92 -16.59 13.98
N TYR A 75 3.15 -16.07 14.00
CA TYR A 75 4.37 -16.69 13.42
C TYR A 75 4.59 -18.16 13.85
N ILE A 76 3.95 -18.59 14.95
CA ILE A 76 3.93 -19.98 15.43
C ILE A 76 3.33 -20.93 14.37
N PHE A 77 2.37 -20.47 13.55
CA PHE A 77 1.72 -21.29 12.53
C PHE A 77 2.65 -21.62 11.36
N LEU A 78 3.46 -20.68 10.89
CA LEU A 78 4.42 -20.93 9.79
C LEU A 78 5.55 -21.87 10.24
N GLN A 79 6.00 -21.77 11.49
CA GLN A 79 7.01 -22.68 12.04
C GLN A 79 6.47 -24.11 12.25
N HIS A 80 5.20 -24.28 12.60
CA HIS A 80 4.57 -25.60 12.72
C HIS A 80 4.18 -26.22 11.37
N PHE A 81 3.79 -25.41 10.39
CA PHE A 81 3.44 -25.87 9.03
C PHE A 81 4.62 -26.55 8.32
N VAL A 82 5.83 -26.02 8.53
CA VAL A 82 7.07 -26.60 7.96
C VAL A 82 7.51 -27.87 8.71
N SER A 83 7.11 -28.05 9.98
CA SER A 83 7.68 -29.07 10.85
C SER A 83 6.82 -30.32 11.07
N ASN A 84 5.48 -30.27 10.89
CA ASN A 84 4.62 -31.45 11.12
C ASN A 84 3.32 -31.48 10.29
N CYS A 85 3.36 -32.14 9.12
CA CYS A 85 2.20 -32.41 8.26
C CYS A 85 1.32 -33.58 8.78
N HIS A 86 0.69 -33.43 9.96
CA HIS A 86 -0.33 -34.38 10.46
C HIS A 86 -1.60 -33.70 11.00
N HIS A 87 -1.86 -32.43 10.72
CA HIS A 87 -3.03 -31.73 11.28
C HIS A 87 -3.88 -31.02 10.22
N VAL A 88 -4.98 -31.68 9.87
CA VAL A 88 -6.10 -31.11 9.10
C VAL A 88 -6.67 -29.84 9.77
N GLN A 89 -6.53 -29.70 11.09
CA GLN A 89 -6.99 -28.52 11.84
C GLN A 89 -6.23 -27.22 11.50
N LEU A 90 -4.95 -27.29 11.13
CA LEU A 90 -4.16 -26.11 10.71
C LEU A 90 -4.65 -25.54 9.37
N ILE A 91 -5.10 -26.41 8.45
CA ILE A 91 -5.63 -25.99 7.15
C ILE A 91 -6.94 -25.21 7.32
N VAL A 92 -7.81 -25.67 8.23
CA VAL A 92 -9.10 -25.01 8.49
C VAL A 92 -8.92 -23.61 9.07
N HIS A 93 -7.99 -23.44 10.03
CA HIS A 93 -7.70 -22.13 10.61
C HIS A 93 -7.13 -21.15 9.57
N PHE A 94 -6.19 -21.62 8.75
CA PHE A 94 -5.60 -20.80 7.70
C PHE A 94 -6.64 -20.42 6.62
N GLN A 95 -7.54 -21.34 6.26
CA GLN A 95 -8.63 -21.03 5.34
C GLN A 95 -9.58 -19.96 5.88
N GLN A 96 -9.84 -19.96 7.19
CA GLN A 96 -10.69 -18.98 7.84
C GLN A 96 -10.03 -17.58 7.92
N GLU A 97 -8.71 -17.52 8.05
CA GLU A 97 -7.96 -16.27 7.98
C GLU A 97 -7.89 -15.69 6.57
N VAL A 98 -7.87 -16.54 5.53
CA VAL A 98 -7.89 -16.05 4.15
C VAL A 98 -9.28 -15.56 3.74
N SER A 99 -10.35 -16.20 4.24
CA SER A 99 -11.73 -15.84 3.86
C SER A 99 -12.12 -14.45 4.34
N TRP A 100 -11.72 -14.03 5.55
CA TRP A 100 -12.10 -12.70 6.03
C TRP A 100 -11.46 -11.58 5.19
N VAL A 101 -10.23 -11.77 4.71
CA VAL A 101 -9.57 -10.81 3.82
C VAL A 101 -10.35 -10.71 2.53
N GLU A 102 -10.78 -11.84 1.97
CA GLU A 102 -11.63 -11.85 0.77
C GLU A 102 -12.96 -11.13 1.00
N ASP A 103 -13.62 -11.38 2.13
CA ASP A 103 -14.86 -10.69 2.50
C ASP A 103 -14.65 -9.17 2.59
N LYS A 104 -13.56 -8.73 3.22
CA LYS A 104 -13.23 -7.30 3.32
C LYS A 104 -12.82 -6.67 2.00
N LEU A 105 -12.08 -7.39 1.15
CA LEU A 105 -11.77 -6.93 -0.19
C LEU A 105 -13.06 -6.78 -1.00
N GLN A 106 -14.00 -7.71 -0.84
CA GLN A 106 -15.31 -7.64 -1.47
C GLN A 106 -16.12 -6.42 -0.98
N GLU A 107 -16.13 -6.12 0.33
CA GLU A 107 -16.71 -4.88 0.87
C GLU A 107 -16.09 -3.63 0.21
N VAL A 108 -14.75 -3.58 0.06
CA VAL A 108 -14.06 -2.46 -0.62
C VAL A 108 -14.50 -2.33 -2.08
N VAL A 109 -14.68 -3.44 -2.79
CA VAL A 109 -15.18 -3.45 -4.18
C VAL A 109 -16.63 -2.95 -4.25
N GLU A 110 -17.47 -3.28 -3.28
CA GLU A 110 -18.84 -2.77 -3.23
C GLU A 110 -18.88 -1.24 -3.03
N ILE A 111 -17.93 -0.70 -2.25
CA ILE A 111 -17.77 0.74 -2.04
C ILE A 111 -17.18 1.41 -3.30
N ILE A 112 -16.19 0.78 -3.93
CA ILE A 112 -15.42 1.32 -5.08
C ILE A 112 -15.39 0.27 -6.20
N PRO A 113 -16.46 0.16 -7.02
CA PRO A 113 -16.59 -0.92 -8.00
C PRO A 113 -15.52 -0.89 -9.09
N ASP A 114 -15.03 0.29 -9.47
CA ASP A 114 -13.95 0.43 -10.46
C ASP A 114 -12.59 -0.09 -9.96
N LEU A 115 -12.47 -0.42 -8.67
CA LEU A 115 -11.24 -0.95 -8.07
C LEU A 115 -11.06 -2.45 -8.35
N ALA A 116 -12.15 -3.20 -8.58
CA ALA A 116 -12.14 -4.65 -8.65
C ALA A 116 -11.07 -5.22 -9.59
N GLY A 117 -10.91 -4.61 -10.78
CA GLY A 117 -9.95 -5.05 -11.80
C GLY A 117 -8.52 -4.55 -11.60
N LYS A 118 -8.23 -3.82 -10.51
CA LYS A 118 -6.91 -3.24 -10.23
C LYS A 118 -6.31 -3.69 -8.89
N MET A 119 -7.08 -4.38 -8.05
CA MET A 119 -6.63 -4.77 -6.70
C MET A 119 -5.47 -5.76 -6.69
N ASP A 120 -5.38 -6.60 -7.72
CA ASP A 120 -4.29 -7.55 -7.95
C ASP A 120 -2.97 -6.88 -8.35
N THR A 121 -3.03 -5.76 -9.07
CA THR A 121 -1.87 -4.98 -9.50
C THR A 121 -1.47 -3.87 -8.51
N MET A 122 -2.27 -3.68 -7.47
CA MET A 122 -2.05 -2.64 -6.47
C MET A 122 -0.96 -3.02 -5.46
N LYS A 123 -0.25 -2.00 -4.94
CA LYS A 123 0.72 -2.20 -3.86
C LYS A 123 0.03 -2.77 -2.62
N ALA A 124 0.64 -3.78 -2.01
CA ALA A 124 0.10 -4.47 -0.84
C ALA A 124 -0.22 -3.54 0.32
N ASP A 125 0.61 -2.53 0.58
CA ASP A 125 0.39 -1.56 1.66
C ASP A 125 -0.90 -0.77 1.49
N ILE A 126 -1.25 -0.42 0.26
CA ILE A 126 -2.47 0.32 -0.04
C ILE A 126 -3.70 -0.58 0.14
N VAL A 127 -3.63 -1.81 -0.40
CA VAL A 127 -4.70 -2.81 -0.23
C VAL A 127 -4.94 -3.09 1.25
N MET A 128 -3.87 -3.24 2.03
CA MET A 128 -3.95 -3.45 3.47
C MET A 128 -4.61 -2.28 4.19
N GLN A 129 -4.25 -1.03 3.86
CA GLN A 129 -4.90 0.15 4.44
C GLN A 129 -6.39 0.24 4.08
N LEU A 130 -6.77 -0.17 2.87
CA LEU A 130 -8.17 -0.20 2.44
C LEU A 130 -8.98 -1.24 3.22
N VAL A 131 -8.39 -2.42 3.43
CA VAL A 131 -9.01 -3.55 4.13
C VAL A 131 -9.04 -3.36 5.66
N SER A 132 -8.05 -2.66 6.22
CA SER A 132 -7.93 -2.49 7.67
C SER A 132 -9.07 -1.68 8.29
N ASP A 133 -9.66 -0.74 7.53
CA ASP A 133 -10.74 0.11 8.01
C ASP A 133 -11.74 0.42 6.89
N THR A 134 -12.55 -0.58 6.53
CA THR A 134 -13.56 -0.46 5.46
C THR A 134 -14.63 0.58 5.79
N GLN A 135 -14.91 0.81 7.07
CA GLN A 135 -15.86 1.83 7.52
C GLN A 135 -15.34 3.24 7.29
N ALA A 136 -14.07 3.53 7.65
CA ALA A 136 -13.47 4.83 7.37
C ALA A 136 -13.34 5.09 5.86
N VAL A 137 -12.97 4.06 5.08
CA VAL A 137 -12.98 4.11 3.61
C VAL A 137 -14.36 4.49 3.08
N THR A 138 -15.42 3.82 3.55
CA THR A 138 -16.81 4.13 3.17
C THR A 138 -17.16 5.59 3.45
N GLN A 139 -16.90 6.05 4.68
CA GLN A 139 -17.26 7.41 5.08
C GLN A 139 -16.52 8.44 4.21
N ARG A 140 -15.22 8.25 3.98
CA ARG A 140 -14.43 9.16 3.15
C ARG A 140 -14.92 9.20 1.70
N VAL A 141 -15.27 8.06 1.11
CA VAL A 141 -15.83 8.02 -0.25
C VAL A 141 -17.14 8.79 -0.31
N MET A 142 -18.00 8.66 0.71
CA MET A 142 -19.26 9.40 0.78
C MET A 142 -19.03 10.89 0.94
N ASP A 143 -18.14 11.31 1.84
CA ASP A 143 -17.80 12.72 2.06
C ASP A 143 -17.23 13.36 0.78
N VAL A 144 -16.33 12.66 0.09
CA VAL A 144 -15.76 13.14 -1.19
C VAL A 144 -16.84 13.21 -2.27
N ARG A 145 -17.78 12.27 -2.31
CA ARG A 145 -18.90 12.27 -3.25
C ARG A 145 -19.88 13.42 -3.00
N GLU A 146 -20.12 13.78 -1.75
CA GLU A 146 -20.93 14.95 -1.40
C GLU A 146 -20.27 16.25 -1.87
N LEU A 147 -18.95 16.36 -1.75
CA LEU A 147 -18.17 17.52 -2.21
C LEU A 147 -18.03 17.59 -3.73
N LEU A 148 -18.08 16.45 -4.43
CA LEU A 148 -17.85 16.30 -5.87
C LEU A 148 -18.99 15.50 -6.55
N PRO A 149 -20.23 16.02 -6.58
CA PRO A 149 -21.39 15.27 -7.06
C PRO A 149 -21.32 14.88 -8.54
N ASP A 150 -20.63 15.70 -9.36
CA ASP A 150 -20.53 15.51 -10.81
C ASP A 150 -19.27 14.71 -11.22
N VAL A 151 -18.42 14.32 -10.27
CA VAL A 151 -17.20 13.56 -10.54
C VAL A 151 -17.44 12.10 -10.21
N ASN A 152 -17.02 11.20 -11.10
CA ASN A 152 -17.02 9.77 -10.79
C ASN A 152 -15.88 9.45 -9.80
N VAL A 153 -16.19 9.56 -8.51
CA VAL A 153 -15.25 9.30 -7.40
C VAL A 153 -14.71 7.87 -7.45
N SER A 154 -15.53 6.88 -7.83
CA SER A 154 -15.08 5.48 -7.94
C SER A 154 -13.96 5.34 -8.97
N LYS A 155 -14.17 5.89 -10.18
CA LYS A 155 -13.15 5.90 -11.23
C LYS A 155 -11.92 6.72 -10.82
N LEU A 156 -12.10 7.85 -10.13
CA LEU A 156 -11.01 8.68 -9.63
C LEU A 156 -10.11 7.88 -8.67
N LEU A 157 -10.71 7.24 -7.67
CA LEU A 157 -10.00 6.45 -6.67
C LEU A 157 -9.40 5.17 -7.25
N SER A 158 -9.98 4.59 -8.30
CA SER A 158 -9.35 3.44 -8.96
C SER A 158 -8.06 3.79 -9.69
N HIS A 159 -7.88 5.04 -10.12
CA HIS A 159 -6.62 5.48 -10.72
C HIS A 159 -5.61 5.91 -9.66
N TYR A 160 -6.09 6.49 -8.55
CA TYR A 160 -5.23 6.98 -7.48
C TYR A 160 -5.74 6.49 -6.10
N PRO A 161 -5.56 5.21 -5.77
CA PRO A 161 -6.15 4.64 -4.55
C PRO A 161 -5.63 5.27 -3.27
N HIS A 162 -4.39 5.77 -3.26
CA HIS A 162 -3.79 6.46 -2.12
C HIS A 162 -4.49 7.79 -1.78
N LEU A 163 -5.22 8.40 -2.74
CA LEU A 163 -5.94 9.64 -2.49
C LEU A 163 -7.00 9.48 -1.41
N ILE A 164 -7.60 8.29 -1.25
CA ILE A 164 -8.60 8.06 -0.20
C ILE A 164 -8.05 8.40 1.20
N PHE A 165 -6.75 8.19 1.42
CA PHE A 165 -6.10 8.44 2.70
C PHE A 165 -5.70 9.91 2.87
N GLN A 166 -5.48 10.62 1.77
CA GLN A 166 -5.04 12.02 1.74
C GLN A 166 -6.20 13.03 1.66
N LEU A 167 -7.33 12.63 1.10
CA LEU A 167 -8.51 13.47 0.91
C LEU A 167 -9.28 13.62 2.23
N GLU A 168 -8.83 14.55 3.07
CA GLU A 168 -9.64 15.03 4.20
C GLU A 168 -10.72 15.99 3.70
N PRO A 169 -12.00 15.82 4.08
CA PRO A 169 -13.11 16.61 3.53
C PRO A 169 -12.94 18.12 3.72
N GLY A 170 -12.36 18.54 4.85
CA GLY A 170 -12.04 19.95 5.10
C GLY A 170 -11.01 20.51 4.12
N LYS A 171 -9.93 19.76 3.84
CA LYS A 171 -8.90 20.16 2.87
C LYS A 171 -9.44 20.17 1.44
N VAL A 172 -10.25 19.15 1.08
CA VAL A 172 -10.89 19.08 -0.24
C VAL A 172 -11.82 20.26 -0.47
N SER A 173 -12.66 20.60 0.49
CA SER A 173 -13.57 21.76 0.38
C SER A 173 -12.79 23.08 0.23
N GLN A 174 -11.71 23.26 1.00
CA GLN A 174 -10.85 24.44 0.89
C GLN A 174 -10.17 24.50 -0.48
N GLN A 175 -9.62 23.38 -0.94
CA GLN A 175 -8.95 23.30 -2.24
C GLN A 175 -9.93 23.56 -3.39
N LEU A 176 -11.16 23.05 -3.33
CA LEU A 176 -12.19 23.34 -4.31
C LEU A 176 -12.56 24.82 -4.33
N HIS A 177 -12.63 25.46 -3.17
CA HIS A 177 -12.84 26.90 -3.09
C HIS A 177 -11.69 27.68 -3.73
N LEU A 178 -10.45 27.26 -3.47
CA LEU A 178 -9.26 27.84 -4.11
C LEU A 178 -9.27 27.65 -5.63
N LEU A 179 -9.54 26.44 -6.13
CA LEU A 179 -9.69 26.16 -7.57
C LEU A 179 -10.74 27.07 -8.21
N ARG A 180 -11.89 27.27 -7.56
CA ARG A 180 -12.97 28.15 -8.04
C ARG A 180 -12.56 29.62 -8.07
N ALA A 181 -11.81 30.07 -7.06
CA ALA A 181 -11.35 31.45 -6.99
C ALA A 181 -10.26 31.75 -8.04
N GLU A 182 -9.32 30.82 -8.23
CA GLU A 182 -8.17 31.01 -9.12
C GLU A 182 -8.49 30.72 -10.60
N LEU A 183 -9.52 29.89 -10.89
CA LEU A 183 -9.93 29.51 -12.25
C LEU A 183 -11.40 29.91 -12.54
N PRO A 184 -11.74 31.22 -12.53
CA PRO A 184 -13.11 31.66 -12.73
C PRO A 184 -13.64 31.28 -14.12
N GLY A 185 -14.88 30.77 -14.18
CA GLY A 185 -15.56 30.42 -15.42
C GLY A 185 -15.06 29.12 -16.09
N ARG A 186 -14.28 28.29 -15.39
CA ARG A 186 -13.85 26.97 -15.85
C ARG A 186 -14.63 25.87 -15.17
N ASP A 187 -14.87 24.78 -15.91
CA ASP A 187 -15.48 23.58 -15.35
C ASP A 187 -14.44 22.78 -14.56
N ILE A 188 -14.48 22.93 -13.25
CA ILE A 188 -13.54 22.29 -12.33
C ILE A 188 -13.83 20.80 -12.22
N ASN A 189 -15.08 20.37 -12.43
CA ASN A 189 -15.41 18.95 -12.37
C ASN A 189 -14.71 18.20 -13.51
N ASP A 190 -14.75 18.75 -14.73
CA ASP A 190 -14.02 18.20 -15.88
C ASP A 190 -12.50 18.24 -15.68
N LEU A 191 -11.98 19.29 -15.04
CA LEU A 191 -10.56 19.37 -14.68
C LEU A 191 -10.17 18.24 -13.72
N LEU A 192 -10.94 18.00 -12.67
CA LEU A 192 -10.68 16.99 -11.65
C LEU A 192 -10.87 15.56 -12.17
N GLN A 193 -11.79 15.35 -13.11
CA GLN A 193 -11.92 14.06 -13.80
C GLN A 193 -10.67 13.71 -14.62
N ARG A 194 -10.04 14.73 -15.21
CA ARG A 194 -8.80 14.57 -16.00
C ARG A 194 -7.56 14.47 -15.13
N GLU A 195 -7.48 15.28 -14.06
CA GLU A 195 -6.34 15.34 -13.16
C GLU A 195 -6.76 15.39 -11.69
N PRO A 196 -7.01 14.23 -11.05
CA PRO A 196 -7.44 14.15 -9.65
C PRO A 196 -6.47 14.74 -8.64
N LEU A 197 -5.17 14.66 -8.92
CA LEU A 197 -4.10 15.13 -8.02
C LEU A 197 -4.11 16.66 -7.84
N MET A 198 -4.88 17.39 -8.65
CA MET A 198 -5.16 18.81 -8.41
C MET A 198 -5.83 19.08 -7.05
N LEU A 199 -6.46 18.08 -6.44
CA LEU A 199 -7.03 18.17 -5.09
C LEU A 199 -5.97 18.29 -3.98
N THR A 200 -4.72 17.89 -4.25
CA THR A 200 -3.62 17.96 -3.28
C THR A 200 -2.54 18.97 -3.67
N ALA A 201 -2.53 19.43 -4.93
CA ALA A 201 -1.47 20.29 -5.47
C ALA A 201 -1.53 21.76 -4.99
N ASN A 202 -0.39 22.43 -4.93
CA ASN A 202 -0.32 23.86 -4.60
C ASN A 202 -0.57 24.76 -5.84
N ILE A 203 -1.84 24.99 -6.16
CA ILE A 203 -2.26 25.72 -7.37
C ILE A 203 -1.76 27.17 -7.37
N ARG A 204 -1.75 27.83 -6.21
CA ARG A 204 -1.33 29.24 -6.12
C ARG A 204 0.13 29.40 -6.51
N PHE A 205 0.98 28.50 -6.02
CA PHE A 205 2.38 28.48 -6.40
C PHE A 205 2.55 28.22 -7.90
N ALA A 206 1.90 27.20 -8.44
CA ALA A 206 1.98 26.90 -9.87
C ALA A 206 1.52 28.06 -10.75
N LEU A 207 0.46 28.78 -10.36
CA LEU A 207 0.02 29.97 -11.08
C LEU A 207 1.00 31.13 -10.97
N GLN A 208 1.63 31.35 -9.81
CA GLN A 208 2.67 32.37 -9.64
C GLN A 208 3.89 32.06 -10.52
N GLU A 209 4.35 30.81 -10.54
CA GLU A 209 5.47 30.41 -11.39
C GLU A 209 5.12 30.48 -12.87
N LEU A 210 3.92 30.05 -13.28
CA LEU A 210 3.46 30.22 -14.66
C LEU A 210 3.39 31.69 -15.08
N LYS A 211 2.94 32.57 -14.18
CA LYS A 211 2.91 34.02 -14.43
C LYS A 211 4.31 34.59 -14.56
N ARG A 212 5.26 34.10 -13.77
CA ARG A 212 6.68 34.47 -13.85
C ARG A 212 7.31 34.01 -15.17
N LEU A 213 7.04 32.77 -15.59
CA LEU A 213 7.58 32.18 -16.81
C LEU A 213 6.92 32.72 -18.09
N THR A 214 5.62 33.03 -18.05
CA THR A 214 4.83 33.42 -19.22
C THR A 214 3.94 34.63 -18.94
N PRO A 215 4.51 35.83 -18.67
CA PRO A 215 3.75 37.00 -18.23
C PRO A 215 2.74 37.52 -19.26
N ALA A 216 2.94 37.25 -20.55
CA ALA A 216 2.05 37.68 -21.63
C ALA A 216 0.83 36.77 -21.84
N LYS A 217 0.80 35.58 -21.23
CA LYS A 217 -0.24 34.57 -21.45
C LYS A 217 -1.14 34.45 -20.23
N ASP A 218 -2.42 34.20 -20.45
CA ASP A 218 -3.36 33.87 -19.36
C ASP A 218 -2.95 32.53 -18.72
N SER A 219 -2.31 32.61 -17.56
CA SER A 219 -1.78 31.48 -16.81
C SER A 219 -2.89 30.52 -16.39
N ALA A 220 -4.09 31.01 -16.05
CA ALA A 220 -5.22 30.18 -15.65
C ALA A 220 -5.73 29.32 -16.82
N ASN A 221 -5.88 29.91 -18.00
CA ASN A 221 -6.25 29.17 -19.21
C ASN A 221 -5.16 28.19 -19.65
N PHE A 222 -3.89 28.54 -19.46
CA PHE A 222 -2.78 27.64 -19.78
C PHE A 222 -2.75 26.41 -18.85
N LEU A 223 -2.94 26.63 -17.54
CA LEU A 223 -3.05 25.60 -16.51
C LEU A 223 -4.21 24.65 -16.79
N PHE A 224 -5.39 25.20 -17.11
CA PHE A 224 -6.58 24.38 -17.42
C PHE A 224 -6.39 23.47 -18.64
N LYS A 225 -5.59 23.89 -19.62
CA LYS A 225 -5.26 23.07 -20.79
C LYS A 225 -4.22 22.00 -20.49
N ASN A 226 -3.38 22.20 -19.48
CA ASN A 226 -2.25 21.33 -19.15
C ASN A 226 -2.15 21.12 -17.62
N PRO A 227 -3.13 20.44 -17.00
CA PRO A 227 -3.18 20.32 -15.55
C PRO A 227 -1.99 19.57 -14.95
N GLY A 228 -1.47 18.54 -15.64
CA GLY A 228 -0.30 17.79 -15.19
C GLY A 228 0.98 18.62 -15.02
N LEU A 229 1.05 19.82 -15.61
CA LEU A 229 2.19 20.72 -15.42
C LEU A 229 2.29 21.19 -13.95
N VAL A 230 1.15 21.36 -13.27
CA VAL A 230 1.10 21.74 -11.86
C VAL A 230 1.82 20.71 -11.01
N LEU A 231 1.58 19.44 -11.28
CA LEU A 231 2.17 18.34 -10.54
C LEU A 231 3.68 18.27 -10.77
N SER A 232 4.12 18.45 -12.02
CA SER A 232 5.55 18.48 -12.33
C SER A 232 6.30 19.63 -11.65
N MET A 233 5.64 20.78 -11.46
CA MET A 233 6.24 21.91 -10.73
C MET A 233 6.32 21.66 -9.23
N ASP A 234 5.30 21.02 -8.66
CA ASP A 234 5.25 20.67 -7.24
C ASP A 234 6.30 19.61 -6.90
N GLU A 235 6.46 18.59 -7.75
CA GLU A 235 7.50 17.56 -7.61
C GLU A 235 8.92 18.15 -7.66
N GLN A 236 9.20 19.02 -8.63
CA GLN A 236 10.51 19.66 -8.76
C GLN A 236 10.87 20.55 -7.56
N MET A 237 9.87 21.14 -6.91
CA MET A 237 10.10 21.95 -5.70
C MET A 237 10.60 21.08 -4.54
N MET A 238 10.03 19.89 -4.37
CA MET A 238 10.46 18.97 -3.32
C MET A 238 11.90 18.50 -3.51
N GLU A 239 12.32 18.28 -4.76
CA GLU A 239 13.68 17.84 -5.07
C GLU A 239 14.73 18.94 -4.79
N SER A 240 14.45 20.19 -5.19
CA SER A 240 15.38 21.33 -4.98
C SER A 240 15.59 21.73 -3.51
N THR A 241 14.70 21.34 -2.61
CA THR A 241 14.84 21.62 -1.17
C THR A 241 15.84 20.65 -0.50
N ILE A 242 16.01 19.45 -1.05
CA ILE A 242 16.84 18.39 -0.44
C ILE A 242 18.32 18.58 -0.75
N ASP A 243 18.67 19.10 -1.93
CA ASP A 243 20.07 19.28 -2.36
C ASP A 243 20.78 20.48 -1.70
N GLY A 244 20.02 21.41 -1.09
CA GLY A 244 20.56 22.62 -0.49
C GLY A 244 21.32 22.43 0.82
N ASP A 245 21.12 21.30 1.52
CA ASP A 245 21.57 21.14 2.91
C ASP A 245 22.77 20.18 3.10
N LEU A 246 23.24 19.54 2.03
CA LEU A 246 24.29 18.50 2.11
C LEU A 246 25.70 18.96 1.73
N THR A 247 25.91 20.23 1.39
CA THR A 247 27.24 20.76 0.97
C THR A 247 27.90 21.73 1.95
N GLN A 248 27.35 21.89 3.16
CA GLN A 248 27.99 22.68 4.23
C GLN A 248 28.37 21.83 5.45
N ILE A 249 29.19 20.78 5.25
CA ILE A 249 29.97 20.15 6.32
C ILE A 249 31.39 19.89 5.82
#